data_AF-A0AAQ3XL86-F1
#
_entry.id   AF-A0AAQ3XL86-F1
#
_cell.length_a   1.000
_cell.length_b   1.000
_cell.length_c   1.000
_cell.angle_alpha   90.00
_cell.angle_beta   90.00
_cell.angle_gamma   90.00
#
_symmetry.space_group_name_H-M   'P 1'
#
loop_
_entity.id
_entity.type
_entity.pdbx_description
1 polymer ?
#
loop_
_entity_poly.entity_id
_entity_poly.type
_entity_poly.pdbx_seq_one_letter_code
_entity_poly.pdbx_strand_id
1 'polypeptide(L)'
;MQTNLDQLLSANGIRINAAQRRRLAWLSARLGRAAVHQPGSVPARDHGVVILAGPPSGPAAEMLYRSLRADCAVVIPFGENPAFDFLKSKLTDYGTIGPSSDGPHEMWWGGLNWRPIAPEEGCRPDASLRVVSCYPCALGDDHAGALRQKLAEFQIACDIVPIDTADGEQIRASEKSAFMLRMWEEHREPLLFIEADATLSEPPLLPSYLDCDVALHKWNRWEMSARTLYFGRSPAAEALLRNWHHIATAYPAVWEGYLLDQAWSLTSSQIALDAAWLPRSYHAPAEDVGTPRHTTVVHNLPTDNSDLGPDAEFGVAMRPARRACRSGGRDAMIVINSHAASNAAITVIMRDIATSDAREMAASIEAVTGAFAADCGGFGRLELALCPWQDDIRAAKSAAKSANNRIIEIAPWQTLPADLFRTVGQSRDAGSVVVMAGQRS
;
A
#
# COMPACT_ATOMS: atom_id res chain seq x y z
N MET A 1 -22.70 -16.96 -1.06
CA MET A 1 -22.32 -15.60 -0.60
C MET A 1 -21.73 -14.74 -1.72
N GLN A 2 -20.82 -15.26 -2.55
CA GLN A 2 -20.12 -14.50 -3.60
C GLN A 2 -21.04 -13.80 -4.62
N THR A 3 -22.09 -14.47 -5.11
CA THR A 3 -23.06 -13.89 -6.06
C THR A 3 -23.83 -12.68 -5.51
N ASN A 4 -24.05 -12.60 -4.19
CA ASN A 4 -24.76 -11.50 -3.55
C ASN A 4 -23.84 -10.27 -3.38
N LEU A 5 -22.56 -10.49 -3.09
CA LEU A 5 -21.57 -9.43 -2.97
C LEU A 5 -21.31 -8.74 -4.30
N ASP A 6 -21.21 -9.50 -5.39
CA ASP A 6 -20.99 -8.94 -6.73
C ASP A 6 -22.17 -8.08 -7.19
N GLN A 7 -23.39 -8.58 -6.97
CA GLN A 7 -24.61 -7.81 -7.25
C GLN A 7 -24.66 -6.52 -6.42
N LEU A 8 -24.28 -6.57 -5.13
CA LEU A 8 -24.21 -5.40 -4.27
C LEU A 8 -23.24 -4.35 -4.80
N LEU A 9 -22.05 -4.77 -5.23
CA LEU A 9 -21.03 -3.86 -5.75
C LEU A 9 -21.42 -3.26 -7.10
N SER A 10 -21.89 -4.09 -8.04
CA SER A 10 -22.34 -3.65 -9.36
C SER A 10 -23.53 -2.68 -9.26
N ALA A 11 -24.50 -2.94 -8.37
CA ALA A 11 -25.63 -2.04 -8.15
C ALA A 11 -25.22 -0.65 -7.61
N ASN A 12 -24.02 -0.52 -7.05
CA ASN A 12 -23.49 0.73 -6.51
C ASN A 12 -22.39 1.35 -7.40
N GLY A 13 -22.21 0.81 -8.61
CA GLY A 13 -21.18 1.26 -9.56
C GLY A 13 -19.77 1.10 -9.01
N ILE A 14 -19.52 0.02 -8.26
CA ILE A 14 -18.21 -0.27 -7.68
C ILE A 14 -17.55 -1.36 -8.52
N ARG A 15 -16.48 -0.98 -9.21
CA ARG A 15 -15.64 -1.89 -9.98
C ARG A 15 -14.41 -2.28 -9.16
N ILE A 16 -14.23 -3.57 -8.93
CA ILE A 16 -13.09 -4.11 -8.17
C ILE A 16 -12.42 -5.26 -8.91
N ASN A 17 -11.11 -5.40 -8.69
CA ASN A 17 -10.30 -6.49 -9.24
C ASN A 17 -10.40 -7.78 -8.40
N ALA A 18 -9.76 -8.84 -8.87
CA ALA A 18 -9.77 -10.15 -8.20
C ALA A 18 -9.16 -10.12 -6.78
N ALA A 19 -8.06 -9.37 -6.56
CA ALA A 19 -7.41 -9.27 -5.25
C ALA A 19 -8.28 -8.52 -4.24
N GLN A 20 -8.91 -7.43 -4.65
CA GLN A 20 -9.87 -6.67 -3.86
C GLN A 20 -11.08 -7.52 -3.47
N ARG A 21 -11.59 -8.31 -4.41
CA ARG A 21 -12.69 -9.24 -4.16
C ARG A 21 -12.31 -10.33 -3.17
N ARG A 22 -11.11 -10.90 -3.29
CA ARG A 22 -10.56 -11.87 -2.34
C ARG A 22 -10.50 -11.28 -0.94
N ARG A 23 -9.94 -10.08 -0.77
CA ARG A 23 -9.89 -9.40 0.53
C ARG A 23 -11.28 -9.14 1.11
N LEU A 24 -12.23 -8.68 0.30
CA LEU A 24 -13.60 -8.39 0.76
C LEU A 24 -14.33 -9.67 1.20
N ALA A 25 -14.13 -10.78 0.48
CA ALA A 25 -14.64 -12.09 0.87
C ALA A 25 -13.98 -12.58 2.17
N TRP A 26 -12.66 -12.41 2.31
CA TRP A 26 -11.90 -12.76 3.50
C TRP A 26 -12.39 -11.98 4.74
N LEU A 27 -12.63 -10.67 4.60
CA LEU A 27 -13.21 -9.83 5.65
C LEU A 27 -14.62 -10.28 6.03
N SER A 28 -15.44 -10.56 5.01
CA SER A 28 -16.83 -10.97 5.24
C SER A 28 -16.94 -12.32 5.94
N ALA A 29 -16.01 -13.23 5.68
CA ALA A 29 -15.95 -14.54 6.33
C ALA A 29 -15.59 -14.43 7.83
N ARG A 30 -14.79 -13.44 8.21
CA ARG A 30 -14.29 -13.26 9.58
C ARG A 30 -15.15 -12.34 10.44
N LEU A 31 -15.58 -11.23 9.87
CA LEU A 31 -16.27 -10.17 10.61
C LEU A 31 -17.80 -10.26 10.46
N GLY A 32 -18.27 -10.96 9.42
CA GLY A 32 -19.69 -11.10 9.10
C GLY A 32 -20.09 -10.36 7.82
N ARG A 33 -21.40 -10.21 7.61
CA ARG A 33 -21.94 -9.77 6.31
C ARG A 33 -21.45 -8.37 5.92
N ALA A 34 -21.12 -8.20 4.63
CA ALA A 34 -20.83 -6.90 4.04
C ALA A 34 -22.10 -6.16 3.61
N ALA A 35 -22.11 -4.85 3.81
CA ALA A 35 -23.17 -3.96 3.35
C ALA A 35 -22.63 -2.60 2.90
N VAL A 36 -23.25 -2.04 1.85
CA VAL A 36 -22.95 -0.67 1.42
C VAL A 36 -23.69 0.30 2.34
N HIS A 37 -22.91 1.18 2.96
CA HIS A 37 -23.42 2.21 3.87
C HIS A 37 -24.18 3.28 3.10
N GLN A 38 -25.36 3.63 3.62
CA GLN A 38 -26.12 4.77 3.12
C GLN A 38 -25.82 6.01 3.97
N PRO A 39 -25.55 7.18 3.36
CA PRO A 39 -25.29 8.41 4.11
C PRO A 39 -26.38 8.70 5.15
N GLY A 40 -25.97 8.99 6.39
CA GLY A 40 -26.89 9.30 7.50
C GLY A 40 -27.57 8.08 8.14
N SER A 41 -27.30 6.86 7.66
CA SER A 41 -27.74 5.63 8.32
C SER A 41 -26.75 5.18 9.40
N VAL A 42 -27.18 4.29 10.28
CA VAL A 42 -26.30 3.58 11.23
C VAL A 42 -26.06 2.17 10.68
N PRO A 43 -24.81 1.66 10.66
CA PRO A 43 -24.54 0.27 10.28
C PRO A 43 -25.38 -0.69 11.13
N ALA A 44 -26.04 -1.65 10.46
CA ALA A 44 -26.81 -2.67 11.16
C ALA A 44 -25.90 -3.54 12.03
N ARG A 45 -26.43 -4.06 13.14
CA ARG A 45 -25.62 -4.82 14.12
C ARG A 45 -25.06 -6.12 13.57
N ASP A 46 -25.65 -6.70 12.54
CA ASP A 46 -25.22 -7.94 11.88
C ASP A 46 -24.21 -7.71 10.74
N HIS A 47 -23.87 -6.46 10.44
CA HIS A 47 -22.89 -6.11 9.41
C HIS A 47 -21.49 -5.92 10.01
N GLY A 48 -20.60 -6.89 9.75
CA GLY A 48 -19.18 -6.81 10.12
C GLY A 48 -18.33 -5.99 9.16
N VAL A 49 -18.80 -5.80 7.93
CA VAL A 49 -18.06 -5.08 6.89
C VAL A 49 -18.93 -3.95 6.33
N VAL A 50 -18.45 -2.72 6.46
CA VAL A 50 -19.15 -1.50 6.05
C VAL A 50 -18.45 -0.91 4.83
N ILE A 51 -19.09 -0.96 3.67
CA ILE A 51 -18.54 -0.46 2.41
C ILE A 51 -19.01 0.98 2.18
N LEU A 52 -18.07 1.91 2.00
CA LEU A 52 -18.36 3.32 1.73
C LEU A 52 -18.20 3.63 0.24
N ALA A 53 -19.33 3.76 -0.47
CA ALA A 53 -19.34 4.05 -1.90
C ALA A 53 -19.15 5.55 -2.23
N GLY A 54 -19.21 6.43 -1.22
CA GLY A 54 -19.01 7.87 -1.37
C GLY A 54 -18.50 8.49 -0.07
N PRO A 55 -17.81 9.64 -0.14
CA PRO A 55 -17.22 10.29 1.02
C PRO A 55 -18.31 10.85 1.94
N PRO A 56 -18.29 10.54 3.24
CA PRO A 56 -19.20 11.17 4.18
C PRO A 56 -18.83 12.64 4.41
N SER A 57 -19.83 13.50 4.64
CA SER A 57 -19.59 14.83 5.19
C SER A 57 -18.94 14.73 6.58
N GLY A 58 -18.31 15.79 7.06
CA GLY A 58 -17.70 15.82 8.42
C GLY A 58 -18.65 15.30 9.51
N PRO A 59 -19.89 15.83 9.64
CA PRO A 59 -20.87 15.32 10.60
C PRO A 59 -21.24 13.85 10.38
N ALA A 60 -21.43 13.41 9.13
CA ALA A 60 -21.76 12.03 8.83
C ALA A 60 -20.59 11.07 9.18
N ALA A 61 -19.35 11.52 8.99
CA ALA A 61 -18.15 10.76 9.35
C ALA A 61 -18.04 10.59 10.87
N GLU A 62 -18.35 11.63 11.65
CA GLU A 62 -18.39 11.55 13.12
C GLU A 62 -19.49 10.60 13.61
N MET A 63 -20.68 10.69 13.00
CA MET A 63 -21.79 9.77 13.31
C MET A 63 -21.39 8.32 13.00
N LEU A 64 -20.83 8.08 11.82
CA LEU A 64 -20.33 6.77 11.43
C LEU A 64 -19.29 6.27 12.44
N TYR A 65 -18.23 7.05 12.69
CA TYR A 65 -17.17 6.70 13.63
C TYR A 65 -17.69 6.28 15.01
N ARG A 66 -18.63 7.05 15.58
CA ARG A 66 -19.24 6.75 16.89
C ARG A 66 -20.15 5.54 16.88
N SER A 67 -20.70 5.19 15.72
CA SER A 67 -21.59 4.04 15.56
C SER A 67 -20.88 2.72 15.22
N LEU A 68 -19.61 2.79 14.80
CA LEU A 68 -18.82 1.61 14.46
C LEU A 68 -18.58 0.76 15.71
N ARG A 69 -18.72 -0.56 15.54
CA ARG A 69 -18.29 -1.52 16.56
C ARG A 69 -16.79 -1.74 16.46
N ALA A 70 -16.18 -2.18 17.56
CA ALA A 70 -14.76 -2.49 17.61
C ALA A 70 -14.35 -3.58 16.62
N ASP A 71 -15.27 -4.50 16.30
CA ASP A 71 -15.10 -5.65 15.41
C ASP A 71 -15.69 -5.44 14.00
N CYS A 72 -15.94 -4.19 13.61
CA CYS A 72 -16.28 -3.86 12.23
C CYS A 72 -15.05 -3.41 11.44
N ALA A 73 -15.01 -3.78 10.16
CA ALA A 73 -14.12 -3.17 9.17
C ALA A 73 -14.89 -2.20 8.27
N VAL A 74 -14.27 -1.06 7.98
CA VAL A 74 -14.68 -0.11 6.96
C VAL A 74 -13.86 -0.37 5.70
N VAL A 75 -14.52 -0.47 4.55
CA VAL A 75 -13.90 -0.64 3.23
C VAL A 75 -14.25 0.55 2.36
N ILE A 76 -13.25 1.16 1.74
CA ILE A 76 -13.37 2.30 0.83
C ILE A 76 -12.82 1.85 -0.53
N PRO A 77 -13.68 1.54 -1.51
CA PRO A 77 -13.25 1.09 -2.85
C PRO A 77 -12.55 2.15 -3.69
N PHE A 78 -12.67 3.43 -3.30
CA PHE A 78 -12.05 4.59 -3.95
C PHE A 78 -11.02 5.23 -3.00
N GLY A 79 -10.15 4.39 -2.45
CA GLY A 79 -9.18 4.73 -1.41
C GLY A 79 -8.21 5.83 -1.83
N GLU A 80 -7.92 5.96 -3.11
CA GLU A 80 -7.03 7.01 -3.62
C GLU A 80 -7.64 8.43 -3.49
N ASN A 81 -8.95 8.55 -3.26
CA ASN A 81 -9.65 9.83 -3.24
C ASN A 81 -9.44 10.60 -1.90
N PRO A 82 -8.88 11.83 -1.94
CA PRO A 82 -8.63 12.63 -0.74
C PRO A 82 -9.88 12.99 0.08
N ALA A 83 -11.08 12.95 -0.49
CA ALA A 83 -12.32 13.25 0.22
C ALA A 83 -12.62 12.26 1.36
N PHE A 84 -11.99 11.08 1.37
CA PHE A 84 -12.10 10.11 2.46
C PHE A 84 -11.07 10.34 3.59
N ASP A 85 -10.07 11.21 3.38
CA ASP A 85 -8.94 11.37 4.30
C ASP A 85 -9.39 11.76 5.72
N PHE A 86 -10.45 12.57 5.85
CA PHE A 86 -11.00 12.93 7.16
C PHE A 86 -11.46 11.71 7.96
N LEU A 87 -12.25 10.81 7.36
CA LEU A 87 -12.70 9.59 8.03
C LEU A 87 -11.51 8.65 8.31
N LYS A 88 -10.65 8.43 7.31
CA LYS A 88 -9.48 7.57 7.47
C LYS A 88 -8.58 8.01 8.62
N SER A 89 -8.41 9.33 8.82
CA SER A 89 -7.60 9.88 9.91
C SER A 89 -8.09 9.54 11.32
N LYS A 90 -9.39 9.21 11.46
CA LYS A 90 -10.02 8.81 12.72
C LYS A 90 -9.95 7.31 12.96
N LEU A 91 -9.78 6.53 11.90
CA LEU A 91 -9.72 5.08 11.94
C LEU A 91 -8.26 4.62 12.05
N THR A 92 -8.10 3.38 12.50
CA THR A 92 -6.85 2.65 12.36
C THR A 92 -6.80 2.09 10.95
N ASP A 93 -5.73 2.36 10.22
CA ASP A 93 -5.50 1.80 8.90
C ASP A 93 -5.08 0.36 8.99
N TYR A 94 -5.72 -0.45 8.16
CA TYR A 94 -5.63 -1.90 8.23
C TYR A 94 -4.86 -2.46 7.03
N GLY A 95 -5.12 -1.91 5.85
CA GLY A 95 -4.39 -2.28 4.66
C GLY A 95 -4.91 -1.58 3.42
N THR A 96 -4.27 -1.89 2.30
CA THR A 96 -4.60 -1.37 0.98
C THR A 96 -4.43 -2.46 -0.07
N ILE A 97 -5.20 -2.36 -1.15
CA ILE A 97 -5.04 -3.20 -2.33
C ILE A 97 -4.85 -2.27 -3.52
N GLY A 98 -3.71 -2.40 -4.19
CA GLY A 98 -3.36 -1.59 -5.36
C GLY A 98 -4.38 -1.71 -6.50
N PRO A 99 -4.48 -0.67 -7.35
CA PRO A 99 -5.33 -0.69 -8.53
C PRO A 99 -4.76 -1.60 -9.64
N SER A 100 -5.61 -1.95 -10.61
CA SER A 100 -5.24 -2.71 -11.81
C SER A 100 -6.19 -2.36 -12.96
N SER A 101 -5.90 -2.82 -14.18
CA SER A 101 -6.75 -2.51 -15.35
C SER A 101 -8.21 -3.01 -15.22
N ASP A 102 -8.44 -4.08 -14.47
CA ASP A 102 -9.75 -4.67 -14.21
C ASP A 102 -10.48 -4.05 -12.99
N GLY A 103 -9.75 -3.39 -12.09
CA GLY A 103 -10.25 -2.62 -10.95
C GLY A 103 -9.36 -1.40 -10.71
N PRO A 104 -9.64 -0.25 -11.36
CA PRO A 104 -8.68 0.84 -11.52
C PRO A 104 -8.57 1.77 -10.30
N HIS A 105 -9.16 1.37 -9.17
CA HIS A 105 -9.17 2.13 -7.93
C HIS A 105 -8.35 1.41 -6.86
N GLU A 106 -7.76 2.17 -5.95
CA GLU A 106 -7.11 1.62 -4.76
C GLU A 106 -8.20 1.27 -3.75
N MET A 107 -8.18 0.06 -3.19
CA MET A 107 -9.10 -0.28 -2.10
C MET A 107 -8.41 -0.07 -0.77
N TRP A 108 -8.96 0.78 0.08
CA TRP A 108 -8.53 0.95 1.46
C TRP A 108 -9.45 0.18 2.40
N TRP A 109 -8.89 -0.38 3.47
CA TRP A 109 -9.67 -0.91 4.58
C TRP A 109 -9.07 -0.49 5.93
N GLY A 110 -9.93 -0.43 6.95
CA GLY A 110 -9.61 0.10 8.28
C GLY A 110 -10.72 -0.13 9.29
N GLY A 111 -10.56 0.38 10.51
CA GLY A 111 -11.60 0.27 11.55
C GLY A 111 -11.15 0.83 12.90
N LEU A 112 -11.87 0.48 13.97
CA LEU A 112 -11.54 0.98 15.31
C LEU A 112 -10.41 0.21 15.97
N ASN A 113 -10.41 -1.11 15.86
CA ASN A 113 -9.44 -1.98 16.52
C ASN A 113 -9.02 -3.13 15.61
N TRP A 114 -7.71 -3.32 15.39
CA TRP A 114 -7.18 -4.39 14.55
C TRP A 114 -7.37 -5.79 15.14
N ARG A 115 -7.49 -5.91 16.48
CA ARG A 115 -7.53 -7.20 17.19
C ARG A 115 -8.62 -8.20 16.75
N PRO A 116 -9.86 -7.79 16.40
CA PRO A 116 -10.93 -8.72 16.01
C PRO A 116 -10.67 -9.47 14.69
N ILE A 117 -9.64 -9.06 13.96
CA ILE A 117 -9.20 -9.70 12.71
C ILE A 117 -8.08 -10.73 12.97
N ALA A 118 -7.50 -10.71 14.18
CA ALA A 118 -6.54 -11.72 14.62
C ALA A 118 -7.23 -13.09 14.71
N PRO A 119 -6.51 -14.18 14.41
CA PRO A 119 -7.07 -15.53 14.47
C PRO A 119 -7.62 -15.88 15.86
N GLU A 120 -8.62 -16.74 15.90
CA GLU A 120 -9.08 -17.37 17.14
C GLU A 120 -7.99 -18.29 17.72
N GLU A 121 -7.97 -18.45 19.04
CA GLU A 121 -7.03 -19.35 19.72
C GLU A 121 -7.16 -20.78 19.16
N GLY A 122 -6.05 -21.34 18.68
CA GLY A 122 -5.99 -22.70 18.13
C GLY A 122 -6.12 -22.81 16.62
N CYS A 123 -6.43 -21.72 15.89
CA CYS A 123 -6.26 -21.69 14.45
C CYS A 123 -4.79 -21.94 14.09
N ARG A 124 -4.54 -22.77 13.09
CA ARG A 124 -3.20 -22.95 12.50
C ARG A 124 -3.17 -22.27 11.13
N PRO A 125 -2.08 -21.57 10.77
CA PRO A 125 -1.96 -20.98 9.46
C PRO A 125 -1.85 -22.09 8.40
N ASP A 126 -2.34 -21.81 7.19
CA ASP A 126 -2.32 -22.77 6.08
C ASP A 126 -0.89 -23.10 5.61
N ALA A 127 0.04 -22.16 5.79
CA ALA A 127 1.45 -22.32 5.48
C ALA A 127 2.30 -22.11 6.75
N SER A 128 3.32 -22.96 6.91
CA SER A 128 4.32 -22.76 7.95
C SER A 128 5.09 -21.48 7.67
N LEU A 129 5.07 -20.54 8.61
CA LEU A 129 5.89 -19.34 8.55
C LEU A 129 7.36 -19.68 8.78
N ARG A 130 8.27 -19.01 8.07
CA ARG A 130 9.71 -19.04 8.37
C ARG A 130 10.17 -17.64 8.76
N VAL A 131 10.85 -17.54 9.90
CA VAL A 131 11.47 -16.29 10.33
C VAL A 131 12.88 -16.21 9.76
N VAL A 132 13.21 -15.09 9.11
CA VAL A 132 14.54 -14.86 8.55
C VAL A 132 15.15 -13.61 9.18
N SER A 133 16.46 -13.60 9.35
CA SER A 133 17.18 -12.43 9.86
C SER A 133 18.60 -12.42 9.35
N CYS A 134 19.19 -11.24 9.25
CA CYS A 134 20.61 -11.08 9.01
C CYS A 134 21.23 -10.09 10.01
N TYR A 135 22.54 -10.20 10.21
CA TYR A 135 23.34 -9.31 11.04
C TYR A 135 24.75 -9.21 10.46
N PRO A 136 25.49 -8.10 10.68
CA PRO A 136 26.88 -8.02 10.26
C PRO A 136 27.75 -9.08 10.92
N CYS A 137 28.63 -9.74 10.16
CA CYS A 137 29.60 -10.71 10.68
C CYS A 137 30.43 -10.14 11.86
N ALA A 138 30.72 -8.84 11.84
CA ALA A 138 31.54 -8.17 12.87
C ALA A 138 30.91 -8.18 14.27
N LEU A 139 29.58 -8.31 14.38
CA LEU A 139 28.87 -8.29 15.67
C LEU A 139 28.93 -9.63 16.42
N GLY A 140 29.38 -10.70 15.77
CA GLY A 140 29.44 -12.05 16.34
C GLY A 140 28.08 -12.72 16.53
N ASP A 141 28.09 -14.03 16.78
CA ASP A 141 26.88 -14.86 16.79
C ASP A 141 25.92 -14.55 17.96
N ASP A 142 26.44 -14.00 19.05
CA ASP A 142 25.65 -13.64 20.23
C ASP A 142 24.62 -12.53 19.93
N HIS A 143 24.86 -11.71 18.89
CA HIS A 143 23.98 -10.61 18.49
C HIS A 143 22.54 -11.08 18.19
N ALA A 144 22.39 -12.27 17.62
CA ALA A 144 21.09 -12.87 17.31
C ALA A 144 20.58 -13.85 18.38
N GLY A 145 21.26 -13.96 19.52
CA GLY A 145 21.03 -15.00 20.52
C GLY A 145 19.62 -14.99 21.11
N ALA A 146 19.13 -13.81 21.52
CA ALA A 146 17.79 -13.65 22.11
C ALA A 146 16.68 -14.05 21.14
N LEU A 147 16.77 -13.63 19.87
CA LEU A 147 15.81 -13.98 18.83
C LEU A 147 15.83 -15.50 18.55
N ARG A 148 17.01 -16.09 18.34
CA ARG A 148 17.18 -17.54 18.11
C ARG A 148 16.56 -18.35 19.25
N GLN A 149 16.83 -17.97 20.50
CA GLN A 149 16.29 -18.66 21.67
C GLN A 149 14.76 -18.62 21.67
N LYS A 150 14.15 -17.46 21.44
CA LYS A 150 12.68 -17.33 21.44
C LYS A 150 12.02 -18.10 20.30
N LEU A 151 12.60 -18.09 19.11
CA LEU A 151 12.08 -18.87 17.98
C LEU A 151 12.15 -20.37 18.23
N ALA A 152 13.23 -20.85 18.89
CA ALA A 152 13.35 -22.24 19.31
C ALA A 152 12.30 -22.60 20.39
N GLU A 153 12.08 -21.72 21.39
CA GLU A 153 11.02 -21.87 22.41
C GLU A 153 9.63 -22.00 21.76
N PHE A 154 9.35 -21.21 20.73
CA PHE A 154 8.09 -21.23 19.98
C PHE A 154 8.02 -22.27 18.87
N GLN A 155 9.09 -23.05 18.65
CA GLN A 155 9.18 -24.05 17.58
C GLN A 155 8.91 -23.47 16.17
N ILE A 156 9.37 -22.25 15.94
CA ILE A 156 9.24 -21.56 14.65
C ILE A 156 10.51 -21.79 13.84
N ALA A 157 10.36 -22.25 12.59
CA ALA A 157 11.48 -22.42 11.68
C ALA A 157 12.16 -21.08 11.40
N CYS A 158 13.49 -21.05 11.46
CA CYS A 158 14.22 -19.82 11.20
C CYS A 158 15.55 -20.01 10.49
N ASP A 159 15.94 -19.00 9.71
CA ASP A 159 17.27 -18.86 9.12
C ASP A 159 17.82 -17.48 9.46
N ILE A 160 18.72 -17.46 10.46
CA ILE A 160 19.38 -16.26 10.95
C ILE A 160 20.85 -16.36 10.60
N VAL A 161 21.32 -15.47 9.73
CA VAL A 161 22.60 -15.64 9.02
C VAL A 161 23.47 -14.38 9.14
N PRO A 162 24.73 -14.49 9.56
CA PRO A 162 25.66 -13.37 9.48
C PRO A 162 25.98 -13.04 8.01
N ILE A 163 26.09 -11.75 7.68
CA ILE A 163 26.44 -11.30 6.33
C ILE A 163 27.65 -10.35 6.37
N ASP A 164 28.47 -10.43 5.34
CA ASP A 164 29.55 -9.48 5.13
C ASP A 164 28.97 -8.14 4.67
N THR A 165 29.18 -7.10 5.48
CA THR A 165 28.67 -5.74 5.20
C THR A 165 29.80 -4.82 4.77
N ALA A 166 29.53 -3.92 3.82
CA ALA A 166 30.50 -2.93 3.37
C ALA A 166 30.97 -1.98 4.50
N ASP A 167 30.08 -1.67 5.46
CA ASP A 167 30.33 -0.73 6.55
C ASP A 167 30.67 -1.42 7.89
N GLY A 168 31.03 -2.72 7.85
CA GLY A 168 31.49 -3.51 9.00
C GLY A 168 30.41 -3.85 10.03
N GLU A 169 29.76 -2.86 10.62
CA GLU A 169 28.80 -3.01 11.72
C GLU A 169 27.36 -2.58 11.33
N GLN A 170 27.16 -2.06 10.11
CA GLN A 170 25.86 -1.61 9.64
C GLN A 170 25.46 -2.32 8.35
N ILE A 171 24.21 -2.79 8.31
CA ILE A 171 23.60 -3.35 7.11
C ILE A 171 22.96 -2.23 6.30
N ARG A 172 23.35 -2.11 5.03
CA ARG A 172 22.70 -1.21 4.08
C ARG A 172 21.37 -1.78 3.61
N ALA A 173 20.44 -0.90 3.19
CA ALA A 173 19.16 -1.32 2.61
C ALA A 173 19.33 -2.26 1.41
N SER A 174 20.36 -2.06 0.58
CA SER A 174 20.66 -2.94 -0.56
C SER A 174 21.12 -4.33 -0.13
N GLU A 175 21.87 -4.44 0.96
CA GLU A 175 22.35 -5.70 1.54
C GLU A 175 21.21 -6.47 2.20
N LYS A 176 20.33 -5.79 2.96
CA LYS A 176 19.14 -6.40 3.56
C LYS A 176 18.16 -6.89 2.50
N SER A 177 17.86 -6.07 1.50
CA SER A 177 16.96 -6.46 0.41
C SER A 177 17.53 -7.60 -0.46
N ALA A 178 18.86 -7.63 -0.69
CA ALA A 178 19.52 -8.75 -1.35
C ALA A 178 19.42 -10.04 -0.53
N PHE A 179 19.66 -9.96 0.79
CA PHE A 179 19.45 -11.07 1.71
C PHE A 179 18.02 -11.61 1.64
N MET A 180 17.03 -10.72 1.70
CA MET A 180 15.62 -11.08 1.63
C MET A 180 15.25 -11.74 0.30
N LEU A 181 15.75 -11.23 -0.84
CA LEU A 181 15.57 -11.86 -2.15
C LEU A 181 16.14 -13.27 -2.20
N ARG A 182 17.36 -13.46 -1.68
CA ARG A 182 17.98 -14.79 -1.60
C ARG A 182 17.13 -15.76 -0.77
N MET A 183 16.72 -15.35 0.43
CA MET A 183 15.84 -16.17 1.28
C MET A 183 14.51 -16.46 0.59
N TRP A 184 13.96 -15.51 -0.19
CA TRP A 184 12.74 -15.71 -0.97
C TRP A 184 12.90 -16.79 -2.04
N GLU A 185 14.06 -16.86 -2.68
CA GLU A 185 14.35 -17.84 -3.73
C GLU A 185 14.67 -19.23 -3.16
N GLU A 186 15.32 -19.29 -2.00
CA GLU A 186 15.71 -20.53 -1.32
C GLU A 186 14.54 -21.24 -0.62
N HIS A 187 13.60 -20.50 -0.06
CA HIS A 187 12.51 -21.05 0.74
C HIS A 187 11.16 -20.99 0.00
N ARG A 188 10.31 -21.99 0.25
CA ARG A 188 8.95 -22.06 -0.30
C ARG A 188 7.90 -21.52 0.66
N GLU A 189 8.27 -21.35 1.92
CA GLU A 189 7.45 -20.79 2.98
C GLU A 189 7.33 -19.26 2.88
N PRO A 190 6.20 -18.65 3.30
CA PRO A 190 6.15 -17.23 3.59
C PRO A 190 7.24 -16.81 4.57
N LEU A 191 7.82 -15.64 4.36
CA LEU A 191 8.93 -15.14 5.16
C LEU A 191 8.47 -14.02 6.09
N LEU A 192 8.94 -14.04 7.32
CA LEU A 192 8.89 -12.91 8.24
C LEU A 192 10.32 -12.50 8.59
N PHE A 193 10.75 -11.34 8.08
CA PHE A 193 11.97 -10.69 8.54
C PHE A 193 11.74 -10.07 9.92
N ILE A 194 12.70 -10.29 10.81
CA ILE A 194 12.79 -9.63 12.12
C ILE A 194 14.26 -9.25 12.31
N GLU A 195 14.54 -8.02 12.78
CA GLU A 195 15.92 -7.63 13.12
C GLU A 195 16.56 -8.60 14.11
N ALA A 196 17.86 -8.85 13.94
CA ALA A 196 18.58 -9.88 14.68
C ALA A 196 18.62 -9.62 16.19
N ASP A 197 18.65 -8.36 16.60
CA ASP A 197 18.70 -7.92 17.99
C ASP A 197 17.31 -7.85 18.66
N ALA A 198 16.23 -8.10 17.91
CA ALA A 198 14.88 -8.05 18.46
C ALA A 198 14.61 -9.19 19.45
N THR A 199 13.68 -8.94 20.38
CA THR A 199 13.14 -9.95 21.28
C THR A 199 11.66 -10.21 20.99
N LEU A 200 11.20 -11.43 21.27
CA LEU A 200 9.80 -11.82 21.11
C LEU A 200 9.14 -12.05 22.46
N SER A 201 8.00 -11.42 22.69
CA SER A 201 7.16 -11.69 23.87
C SER A 201 6.17 -12.82 23.61
N GLU A 202 5.76 -12.98 22.35
CA GLU A 202 4.73 -13.93 21.90
C GLU A 202 5.10 -14.48 20.51
N PRO A 203 4.54 -15.61 20.06
CA PRO A 203 4.76 -16.13 18.71
C PRO A 203 4.34 -15.12 17.61
N PRO A 204 5.23 -14.73 16.67
CA PRO A 204 4.96 -13.71 15.66
C PRO A 204 4.14 -14.26 14.46
N LEU A 205 2.98 -14.85 14.75
CA LEU A 205 2.19 -15.58 13.76
C LEU A 205 1.11 -14.73 13.07
N LEU A 206 0.80 -13.53 13.59
CA LEU A 206 -0.27 -12.67 13.05
C LEU A 206 -0.22 -12.53 11.51
N PRO A 207 0.92 -12.22 10.87
CA PRO A 207 0.96 -12.02 9.41
C PRO A 207 0.52 -13.26 8.61
N SER A 208 0.78 -14.46 9.11
CA SER A 208 0.39 -15.72 8.46
C SER A 208 -1.12 -15.94 8.38
N TYR A 209 -1.90 -15.23 9.20
CA TYR A 209 -3.36 -15.31 9.18
C TYR A 209 -4.03 -14.24 8.33
N LEU A 210 -3.27 -13.23 7.88
CA LEU A 210 -3.81 -12.08 7.16
C LEU A 210 -4.14 -12.39 5.70
N ASP A 211 -3.68 -13.51 5.13
CA ASP A 211 -3.89 -13.84 3.70
C ASP A 211 -3.57 -12.64 2.78
N CYS A 212 -2.46 -11.96 3.07
CA CYS A 212 -1.99 -10.78 2.34
C CYS A 212 -0.70 -11.11 1.57
N ASP A 213 -0.39 -10.30 0.58
CA ASP A 213 0.88 -10.42 -0.16
C ASP A 213 2.03 -9.96 0.72
N VAL A 214 1.85 -8.84 1.44
CA VAL A 214 2.89 -8.24 2.30
C VAL A 214 2.28 -7.65 3.55
N ALA A 215 3.02 -7.66 4.66
CA ALA A 215 2.63 -6.93 5.87
C ALA A 215 3.82 -6.23 6.50
N LEU A 216 3.63 -4.99 6.92
CA LEU A 216 4.68 -4.18 7.54
C LEU A 216 4.10 -3.18 8.54
N HIS A 217 4.94 -2.61 9.38
CA HIS A 217 4.53 -1.62 10.37
C HIS A 217 4.72 -0.18 9.86
N LYS A 218 3.82 0.72 10.27
CA LYS A 218 3.97 2.17 10.09
C LYS A 218 4.26 2.90 11.40
N TRP A 219 5.44 3.49 11.50
CA TRP A 219 5.74 4.46 12.56
C TRP A 219 5.03 5.78 12.31
N ASN A 220 4.65 6.48 13.39
CA ASN A 220 3.99 7.78 13.32
C ASN A 220 2.75 7.82 12.39
N ARG A 221 2.15 6.65 12.13
CA ARG A 221 1.07 6.38 11.16
C ARG A 221 1.42 6.62 9.68
N TRP A 222 2.69 6.79 9.31
CA TRP A 222 3.05 7.10 7.92
C TRP A 222 4.41 6.58 7.46
N GLU A 223 5.37 6.37 8.37
CA GLU A 223 6.74 5.94 8.06
C GLU A 223 6.81 4.42 7.99
N MET A 224 7.16 3.86 6.84
CA MET A 224 7.30 2.41 6.70
C MET A 224 8.54 1.91 7.44
N SER A 225 8.38 0.85 8.24
CA SER A 225 9.48 0.23 8.96
C SER A 225 9.97 -1.03 8.26
N ALA A 226 11.28 -1.09 8.00
CA ALA A 226 11.96 -2.26 7.47
C ALA A 226 12.48 -3.24 8.56
N ARG A 227 12.15 -2.99 9.83
CA ARG A 227 12.58 -3.83 10.97
C ARG A 227 11.76 -5.10 11.15
N THR A 228 10.55 -5.14 10.61
CA THR A 228 9.70 -6.32 10.62
C THR A 228 8.85 -6.33 9.36
N LEU A 229 9.13 -7.30 8.48
CA LEU A 229 8.55 -7.37 7.14
C LEU A 229 8.06 -8.79 6.86
N TYR A 230 6.79 -8.92 6.54
CA TYR A 230 6.21 -10.17 6.06
C TYR A 230 6.06 -10.14 4.55
N PHE A 231 6.45 -11.24 3.90
CA PHE A 231 6.22 -11.51 2.49
C PHE A 231 5.53 -12.87 2.33
N GLY A 232 4.33 -12.88 1.76
CA GLY A 232 3.55 -14.05 1.38
C GLY A 232 3.89 -14.52 -0.03
N ARG A 233 3.76 -15.81 -0.34
CA ARG A 233 4.30 -16.43 -1.58
C ARG A 233 3.51 -16.08 -2.85
N SER A 234 3.41 -14.80 -3.18
CA SER A 234 2.71 -14.31 -4.36
C SER A 234 3.65 -13.56 -5.32
N PRO A 235 3.28 -13.48 -6.61
CA PRO A 235 4.00 -12.65 -7.57
C PRO A 235 4.07 -11.16 -7.18
N ALA A 236 3.05 -10.65 -6.47
CA ALA A 236 3.02 -9.26 -6.03
C ALA A 236 4.03 -9.00 -4.90
N ALA A 237 4.17 -9.93 -3.96
CA ALA A 237 5.18 -9.86 -2.91
C ALA A 237 6.60 -9.93 -3.48
N GLU A 238 6.84 -10.82 -4.46
CA GLU A 238 8.11 -10.90 -5.18
C GLU A 238 8.41 -9.60 -5.94
N ALA A 239 7.42 -9.03 -6.62
CA ALA A 239 7.57 -7.76 -7.32
C ALA A 239 7.96 -6.63 -6.36
N LEU A 240 7.34 -6.55 -5.17
CA LEU A 240 7.73 -5.57 -4.15
C LEU A 240 9.18 -5.76 -3.72
N LEU A 241 9.57 -7.01 -3.43
CA LEU A 241 10.90 -7.33 -2.96
C LEU A 241 11.98 -7.00 -4.00
N ARG A 242 11.72 -7.30 -5.28
CA ARG A 242 12.61 -6.94 -6.41
C ARG A 242 12.70 -5.42 -6.60
N ASN A 243 11.58 -4.71 -6.54
CA ASN A 243 11.55 -3.25 -6.63
C ASN A 243 12.30 -2.59 -5.46
N TRP A 244 12.12 -3.11 -4.24
CA TRP A 244 12.85 -2.63 -3.07
C TRP A 244 14.36 -2.80 -3.23
N HIS A 245 14.81 -3.99 -3.65
CA HIS A 245 16.23 -4.21 -3.92
C HIS A 245 16.79 -3.31 -5.03
N HIS A 246 16.05 -3.15 -6.11
CA HIS A 246 16.45 -2.29 -7.22
C HIS A 246 16.65 -0.83 -6.77
N ILE A 247 15.65 -0.26 -6.09
CA ILE A 247 15.70 1.13 -5.62
C ILE A 247 16.77 1.29 -4.54
N ALA A 248 16.89 0.35 -3.60
CA ALA A 248 17.91 0.41 -2.56
C ALA A 248 19.34 0.33 -3.11
N THR A 249 19.55 -0.42 -4.20
CA THR A 249 20.83 -0.49 -4.90
C THR A 249 21.13 0.79 -5.68
N ALA A 250 20.11 1.39 -6.30
CA ALA A 250 20.26 2.63 -7.07
C ALA A 250 20.51 3.87 -6.19
N TYR A 251 20.00 3.86 -4.95
CA TYR A 251 20.03 5.01 -4.05
C TYR A 251 20.58 4.65 -2.66
N PRO A 252 21.85 4.19 -2.56
CA PRO A 252 22.41 3.63 -1.31
C PRO A 252 22.58 4.66 -0.18
N ALA A 253 22.59 5.95 -0.49
CA ALA A 253 22.70 7.04 0.50
C ALA A 253 21.35 7.44 1.10
N VAL A 254 20.25 6.88 0.61
CA VAL A 254 18.90 7.23 1.07
C VAL A 254 18.47 6.23 2.12
N TRP A 255 17.74 6.71 3.12
CA TRP A 255 17.26 5.86 4.21
C TRP A 255 16.30 4.76 3.75
N GLU A 256 16.44 3.59 4.38
CA GLU A 256 15.72 2.35 4.08
C GLU A 256 14.19 2.46 4.11
N GLY A 257 13.61 3.13 5.12
CA GLY A 257 12.15 3.26 5.24
C GLY A 257 11.55 4.05 4.08
N TYR A 258 12.27 5.06 3.58
CA TYR A 258 11.90 5.77 2.36
C TYR A 258 11.98 4.86 1.13
N LEU A 259 13.09 4.12 0.97
CA LEU A 259 13.27 3.23 -0.18
C LEU A 259 12.18 2.15 -0.24
N LEU A 260 11.78 1.63 0.92
CA LEU A 260 10.67 0.69 1.04
C LEU A 260 9.32 1.34 0.70
N ASP A 261 9.07 2.57 1.16
CA ASP A 261 7.88 3.35 0.81
C ASP A 261 7.76 3.58 -0.70
N GLN A 262 8.86 3.94 -1.35
CA GLN A 262 8.90 4.12 -2.80
C GLN A 262 8.70 2.80 -3.55
N ALA A 263 9.28 1.71 -3.06
CA ALA A 263 9.04 0.38 -3.61
C ALA A 263 7.58 -0.06 -3.48
N TRP A 264 6.95 0.22 -2.34
CA TRP A 264 5.52 -0.03 -2.12
C TRP A 264 4.65 0.78 -3.07
N SER A 265 4.90 2.09 -3.19
CA SER A 265 4.17 3.00 -4.07
C SER A 265 4.28 2.54 -5.54
N LEU A 266 5.52 2.26 -6.00
CA LEU A 266 5.79 1.77 -7.34
C LEU A 266 5.07 0.44 -7.62
N THR A 267 5.20 -0.53 -6.73
CA THR A 267 4.61 -1.86 -6.91
C THR A 267 3.10 -1.80 -6.90
N SER A 268 2.52 -1.10 -5.92
CA SER A 268 1.05 -0.96 -5.79
C SER A 268 0.43 -0.28 -7.00
N SER A 269 1.15 0.61 -7.68
CA SER A 269 0.67 1.25 -8.91
C SER A 269 0.63 0.31 -10.12
N GLN A 270 1.45 -0.75 -10.14
CA GLN A 270 1.63 -1.64 -11.30
C GLN A 270 0.86 -2.96 -11.17
N ILE A 271 0.66 -3.42 -9.93
CA ILE A 271 0.00 -4.67 -9.62
C ILE A 271 -0.90 -4.47 -8.41
N ALA A 272 -2.01 -5.20 -8.36
CA ALA A 272 -2.93 -5.21 -7.23
C ALA A 272 -2.29 -5.87 -5.99
N LEU A 273 -1.35 -5.17 -5.36
CA LEU A 273 -0.62 -5.58 -4.17
C LEU A 273 -1.53 -5.46 -2.94
N ASP A 274 -1.78 -6.59 -2.28
CA ASP A 274 -2.56 -6.67 -1.04
C ASP A 274 -1.63 -6.48 0.17
N ALA A 275 -1.52 -5.24 0.63
CA ALA A 275 -0.67 -4.82 1.74
C ALA A 275 -1.47 -4.67 3.04
N ALA A 276 -0.96 -5.25 4.12
CA ALA A 276 -1.52 -5.12 5.46
C ALA A 276 -0.59 -4.31 6.40
N TRP A 277 -1.19 -3.48 7.26
CA TRP A 277 -0.47 -2.66 8.23
C TRP A 277 -0.51 -3.32 9.62
N LEU A 278 0.65 -3.74 10.10
CA LEU A 278 0.77 -4.43 11.38
C LEU A 278 0.48 -3.45 12.54
N PRO A 279 -0.34 -3.85 13.53
CA PRO A 279 -0.79 -2.96 14.59
C PRO A 279 0.37 -2.57 15.50
N ARG A 280 0.25 -1.47 16.24
CA ARG A 280 1.25 -1.07 17.25
C ARG A 280 1.49 -2.13 18.33
N SER A 281 0.51 -3.00 18.60
CA SER A 281 0.71 -4.14 19.52
C SER A 281 1.55 -5.27 18.93
N TYR A 282 1.86 -5.24 17.63
CA TYR A 282 2.73 -6.25 17.02
C TYR A 282 4.19 -5.83 17.07
N HIS A 283 4.46 -4.53 17.03
CA HIS A 283 5.80 -3.97 16.83
C HIS A 283 5.97 -2.67 17.62
N ALA A 284 6.92 -2.64 18.57
CA ALA A 284 7.23 -1.47 19.41
C ALA A 284 8.72 -1.45 19.79
N PRO A 285 9.33 -0.28 20.06
CA PRO A 285 10.68 -0.22 20.60
C PRO A 285 10.66 -0.50 22.12
N ALA A 286 11.78 -0.98 22.66
CA ALA A 286 11.90 -1.35 24.08
C ALA A 286 11.71 -0.18 25.05
N GLU A 287 12.16 1.02 24.66
CA GLU A 287 12.23 2.21 25.54
C GLU A 287 11.05 3.21 25.38
N ASP A 288 10.04 2.92 24.55
CA ASP A 288 8.88 3.81 24.39
C ASP A 288 7.92 3.71 25.59
N VAL A 289 7.66 4.85 26.23
CA VAL A 289 6.74 5.03 27.38
C VAL A 289 5.31 4.56 27.04
N GLY A 290 4.97 4.44 25.76
CA GLY A 290 3.71 3.92 25.25
C GLY A 290 3.73 2.49 24.72
N THR A 291 4.81 1.73 24.90
CA THR A 291 4.91 0.34 24.44
C THR A 291 3.82 -0.53 25.08
N PRO A 292 2.92 -1.14 24.28
CA PRO A 292 1.90 -2.03 24.81
C PRO A 292 2.53 -3.19 25.59
N ARG A 293 1.94 -3.55 26.75
CA ARG A 293 2.41 -4.65 27.59
C ARG A 293 2.51 -6.01 26.88
N HIS A 294 1.80 -6.18 25.77
CA HIS A 294 1.73 -7.40 24.96
C HIS A 294 2.26 -7.16 23.54
N THR A 295 3.42 -6.51 23.42
CA THR A 295 4.05 -6.32 22.12
C THR A 295 4.70 -7.61 21.64
N THR A 296 4.29 -8.11 20.47
CA THR A 296 4.82 -9.36 19.91
C THR A 296 6.32 -9.27 19.60
N VAL A 297 6.75 -8.27 18.83
CA VAL A 297 8.14 -8.01 18.46
C VAL A 297 8.62 -6.72 19.11
N VAL A 298 9.66 -6.82 19.95
CA VAL A 298 10.26 -5.70 20.68
C VAL A 298 11.67 -5.45 20.14
N HIS A 299 11.92 -4.25 19.62
CA HIS A 299 13.21 -3.84 19.06
C HIS A 299 14.03 -3.03 20.07
N ASN A 300 15.36 -3.17 20.03
CA ASN A 300 16.26 -2.46 20.95
C ASN A 300 16.61 -1.05 20.48
N LEU A 301 16.30 -0.70 19.23
CA LEU A 301 16.57 0.63 18.70
C LEU A 301 15.43 1.61 19.03
N PRO A 302 15.74 2.80 19.59
CA PRO A 302 14.73 3.83 19.82
C PRO A 302 14.17 4.35 18.49
N THR A 303 12.89 4.73 18.51
CA THR A 303 12.23 5.44 17.41
C THR A 303 12.58 6.93 17.47
N ASP A 304 13.83 7.29 17.23
CA ASP A 304 14.16 8.69 16.98
C ASP A 304 14.08 9.00 15.48
N ASN A 305 14.21 10.28 15.14
CA ASN A 305 14.22 10.71 13.74
C ASN A 305 15.55 10.35 13.03
N SER A 306 16.50 9.64 13.68
CA SER A 306 17.71 9.19 13.00
C SER A 306 17.38 8.14 11.95
N ASP A 307 16.28 7.40 12.16
CA ASP A 307 15.70 6.57 11.12
C ASP A 307 15.18 7.44 9.98
N LEU A 308 14.58 8.63 10.16
CA LEU A 308 13.94 9.38 9.06
C LEU A 308 14.84 9.84 7.90
N GLY A 309 16.15 9.53 7.95
CA GLY A 309 17.12 10.01 6.99
C GLY A 309 17.30 11.53 7.08
N PRO A 310 18.16 12.11 6.23
CA PRO A 310 18.54 13.52 6.35
C PRO A 310 17.49 14.51 5.81
N ASP A 311 16.43 14.06 5.12
CA ASP A 311 15.49 14.94 4.42
C ASP A 311 14.18 15.16 5.17
N ALA A 312 14.13 16.23 5.97
CA ALA A 312 12.92 16.63 6.70
C ALA A 312 11.78 17.13 5.77
N GLU A 313 12.09 17.63 4.57
CA GLU A 313 11.09 18.13 3.62
C GLU A 313 10.29 16.98 2.99
N PHE A 314 10.94 15.83 2.79
CA PHE A 314 10.28 14.62 2.33
C PHE A 314 9.09 14.24 3.23
N GLY A 315 9.32 14.21 4.54
CA GLY A 315 8.28 13.87 5.51
C GLY A 315 7.12 14.87 5.50
N VAL A 316 7.35 16.14 5.18
CA VAL A 316 6.27 17.13 5.03
C VAL A 316 5.42 16.85 3.78
N ALA A 317 6.06 16.49 2.67
CA ALA A 317 5.38 16.26 1.39
C ALA A 317 4.54 14.97 1.37
N MET A 318 5.05 13.87 1.92
CA MET A 318 4.38 12.56 1.81
C MET A 318 3.44 12.22 2.95
N ARG A 319 3.69 12.75 4.15
CA ARG A 319 2.94 12.38 5.36
C ARG A 319 1.42 12.46 5.21
N PRO A 320 0.82 13.51 4.59
CA PRO A 320 -0.64 13.57 4.43
C PRO A 320 -1.19 12.37 3.65
N ALA A 321 -0.57 12.03 2.51
CA ALA A 321 -1.00 10.91 1.67
C ALA A 321 -0.75 9.56 2.35
N ARG A 322 0.42 9.36 2.98
CA ARG A 322 0.78 8.09 3.63
C ARG A 322 -0.04 7.80 4.89
N ARG A 323 -0.45 8.83 5.65
CA ARG A 323 -1.43 8.68 6.74
C ARG A 323 -2.80 8.25 6.25
N ALA A 324 -3.16 8.59 5.02
CA ALA A 324 -4.38 8.13 4.36
C ALA A 324 -4.17 6.85 3.53
N CYS A 325 -2.97 6.26 3.60
CA CYS A 325 -2.52 5.06 2.88
C CYS A 325 -2.65 5.14 1.36
N ARG A 326 -2.44 6.31 0.77
CA ARG A 326 -2.46 6.48 -0.70
C ARG A 326 -1.08 6.82 -1.23
N SER A 327 -0.84 6.50 -2.50
CA SER A 327 0.28 7.04 -3.26
C SER A 327 0.24 8.58 -3.25
N GLY A 328 1.41 9.22 -3.33
CA GLY A 328 1.51 10.68 -3.25
C GLY A 328 1.01 11.31 -4.55
N GLY A 329 0.64 12.58 -4.55
CA GLY A 329 0.17 13.23 -5.78
C GLY A 329 1.23 13.35 -6.89
N ARG A 330 2.51 13.14 -6.53
CA ARG A 330 3.66 13.10 -7.43
C ARG A 330 3.92 11.71 -8.00
N ASP A 331 3.42 10.67 -7.34
CA ASP A 331 3.58 9.28 -7.72
C ASP A 331 2.45 8.89 -8.68
N ALA A 332 2.71 7.92 -9.57
CA ALA A 332 1.62 7.31 -10.32
C ALA A 332 0.69 6.56 -9.36
N MET A 333 -0.61 6.80 -9.45
CA MET A 333 -1.63 6.03 -8.74
C MET A 333 -1.78 4.66 -9.39
N ILE A 334 -1.84 4.62 -10.73
CA ILE A 334 -1.90 3.39 -11.52
C ILE A 334 -0.99 3.50 -12.74
N VAL A 335 -0.35 2.37 -13.07
CA VAL A 335 0.48 2.16 -14.25
C VAL A 335 -0.07 0.96 -15.02
N ILE A 336 -0.41 1.15 -16.29
CA ILE A 336 -0.95 0.11 -17.15
C ILE A 336 0.01 -0.13 -18.31
N ASN A 337 0.50 -1.35 -18.44
CA ASN A 337 1.26 -1.78 -19.61
C ASN A 337 0.29 -2.22 -20.72
N SER A 338 0.56 -1.81 -21.96
CA SER A 338 -0.19 -2.25 -23.14
C SER A 338 0.48 -3.45 -23.81
N HIS A 339 -0.20 -4.03 -24.80
CA HIS A 339 0.38 -5.07 -25.65
C HIS A 339 1.23 -4.52 -26.81
N ALA A 340 1.39 -3.20 -26.92
CA ALA A 340 2.19 -2.59 -27.97
C ALA A 340 3.68 -2.87 -27.74
N ALA A 341 4.39 -3.27 -28.80
CA ALA A 341 5.84 -3.44 -28.79
C ALA A 341 6.56 -2.07 -28.85
N SER A 342 6.35 -1.24 -27.83
CA SER A 342 6.82 0.14 -27.74
C SER A 342 7.31 0.43 -26.33
N ASN A 343 8.43 1.15 -26.21
CA ASN A 343 8.91 1.67 -24.92
C ASN A 343 8.37 3.08 -24.66
N ALA A 344 7.55 3.64 -25.55
CA ALA A 344 6.98 4.97 -25.36
C ALA A 344 5.92 4.92 -24.25
N ALA A 345 5.98 5.87 -23.33
CA ALA A 345 5.03 5.99 -22.24
C ALA A 345 4.26 7.32 -22.31
N ILE A 346 3.05 7.31 -21.75
CA ILE A 346 2.21 8.48 -21.60
C ILE A 346 1.80 8.64 -20.13
N THR A 347 1.99 9.84 -19.60
CA THR A 347 1.53 10.25 -18.27
C THR A 347 0.29 11.13 -18.40
N VAL A 348 -0.81 10.67 -17.81
CA VAL A 348 -2.02 11.46 -17.62
C VAL A 348 -1.98 12.06 -16.21
N ILE A 349 -2.08 13.37 -16.12
CA ILE A 349 -2.09 14.12 -14.87
C ILE A 349 -3.51 14.62 -14.65
N MET A 350 -4.18 14.07 -13.65
CA MET A 350 -5.51 14.50 -13.24
C MET A 350 -5.38 15.58 -12.17
N ARG A 351 -5.76 16.82 -12.50
CA ARG A 351 -5.66 17.97 -11.61
C ARG A 351 -6.92 18.22 -10.79
N ASP A 352 -6.79 19.06 -9.78
CA ASP A 352 -7.87 19.62 -8.96
C ASP A 352 -8.72 18.57 -8.22
N ILE A 353 -8.13 17.39 -7.94
CA ILE A 353 -8.85 16.26 -7.31
C ILE A 353 -9.38 16.63 -5.91
N ALA A 354 -8.72 17.56 -5.19
CA ALA A 354 -9.15 17.99 -3.86
C ALA A 354 -10.49 18.75 -3.86
N THR A 355 -10.90 19.28 -5.02
CA THR A 355 -12.13 20.08 -5.18
C THR A 355 -13.17 19.41 -6.10
N SER A 356 -12.89 18.18 -6.51
CA SER A 356 -13.72 17.40 -7.43
C SER A 356 -14.62 16.43 -6.67
N ASP A 357 -15.78 16.11 -7.23
CA ASP A 357 -16.62 15.07 -6.65
C ASP A 357 -15.96 13.69 -6.76
N ALA A 358 -16.21 12.83 -5.77
CA ALA A 358 -15.55 11.53 -5.72
C ALA A 358 -16.03 10.56 -6.80
N ARG A 359 -17.30 10.63 -7.20
CA ARG A 359 -17.85 9.83 -8.30
C ARG A 359 -17.40 10.34 -9.64
N GLU A 360 -17.30 11.67 -9.81
CA GLU A 360 -16.70 12.26 -11.00
C GLU A 360 -15.26 11.78 -11.16
N MET A 361 -14.42 11.90 -10.12
CA MET A 361 -13.04 11.42 -10.15
C MET A 361 -12.96 9.92 -10.49
N ALA A 362 -13.81 9.10 -9.87
CA ALA A 362 -13.83 7.68 -10.14
C ALA A 362 -14.17 7.37 -11.61
N ALA A 363 -15.21 8.02 -12.15
CA ALA A 363 -15.61 7.87 -13.54
C ALA A 363 -14.51 8.31 -14.52
N SER A 364 -13.76 9.37 -14.21
CA SER A 364 -12.64 9.81 -15.05
C SER A 364 -11.48 8.81 -15.04
N ILE A 365 -11.16 8.22 -13.88
CA ILE A 365 -10.14 7.16 -13.79
C ILE A 365 -10.55 5.97 -14.65
N GLU A 366 -11.81 5.53 -14.54
CA GLU A 366 -12.34 4.44 -15.38
C GLU A 366 -12.32 4.80 -16.87
N ALA A 367 -12.66 6.05 -17.22
CA ALA A 367 -12.64 6.51 -18.61
C ALA A 367 -11.23 6.55 -19.20
N VAL A 368 -10.23 7.07 -18.46
CA VAL A 368 -8.82 7.10 -18.90
C VAL A 368 -8.29 5.69 -19.08
N THR A 369 -8.44 4.84 -18.07
CA THR A 369 -7.90 3.47 -18.07
C THR A 369 -8.62 2.61 -19.12
N GLY A 370 -9.94 2.77 -19.27
CA GLY A 370 -10.74 2.10 -20.28
C GLY A 370 -10.38 2.52 -21.70
N ALA A 371 -10.21 3.83 -21.95
CA ALA A 371 -9.79 4.33 -23.26
C ALA A 371 -8.39 3.80 -23.63
N PHE A 372 -7.46 3.73 -22.67
CA PHE A 372 -6.11 3.20 -22.93
C PHE A 372 -6.11 1.71 -23.22
N ALA A 373 -6.93 0.94 -22.48
CA ALA A 373 -7.09 -0.49 -22.71
C ALA A 373 -7.74 -0.79 -24.07
N ALA A 374 -8.67 0.05 -24.52
CA ALA A 374 -9.33 -0.10 -25.81
C ALA A 374 -8.42 0.28 -26.99
N ASP A 375 -7.67 1.38 -26.84
CA ASP A 375 -6.69 1.82 -27.83
C ASP A 375 -5.56 2.61 -27.16
N CYS A 376 -4.40 1.97 -27.03
CA CYS A 376 -3.22 2.57 -26.41
C CYS A 376 -2.50 3.59 -27.31
N GLY A 377 -2.94 3.82 -28.56
CA GLY A 377 -2.36 4.82 -29.45
C GLY A 377 -0.88 4.59 -29.81
N GLY A 378 -0.36 3.38 -29.61
CA GLY A 378 1.06 3.03 -29.82
C GLY A 378 1.97 3.24 -28.61
N PHE A 379 1.44 3.69 -27.47
CA PHE A 379 2.17 3.75 -26.20
C PHE A 379 2.23 2.35 -25.56
N GLY A 380 3.41 1.97 -25.09
CA GLY A 380 3.62 0.74 -24.33
C GLY A 380 3.14 0.83 -22.89
N ARG A 381 3.01 2.05 -22.34
CA ARG A 381 2.67 2.26 -20.93
C ARG A 381 1.87 3.55 -20.71
N LEU A 382 0.85 3.46 -19.85
CA LEU A 382 0.12 4.58 -19.25
C LEU A 382 0.55 4.73 -17.80
N GLU A 383 0.76 5.96 -17.36
CA GLU A 383 0.91 6.35 -15.96
C GLU A 383 -0.17 7.38 -15.63
N LEU A 384 -0.99 7.14 -14.61
CA LEU A 384 -2.01 8.10 -14.16
C LEU A 384 -1.65 8.63 -12.78
N ALA A 385 -1.39 9.93 -12.69
CA ALA A 385 -1.11 10.63 -11.43
C ALA A 385 -2.33 11.47 -11.00
N LEU A 386 -2.65 11.44 -9.71
CA LEU A 386 -3.75 12.20 -9.12
C LEU A 386 -3.19 13.37 -8.31
N CYS A 387 -3.31 14.59 -8.82
CA CYS A 387 -2.68 15.76 -8.23
C CYS A 387 -3.71 16.66 -7.50
N PRO A 388 -3.74 16.66 -6.16
CA PRO A 388 -4.66 17.50 -5.38
C PRO A 388 -4.32 18.99 -5.45
N TRP A 389 -3.04 19.32 -5.55
CA TRP A 389 -2.56 20.70 -5.50
C TRP A 389 -1.71 21.07 -6.72
N GLN A 390 -1.56 22.38 -6.97
CA GLN A 390 -0.75 22.88 -8.08
C GLN A 390 0.73 22.46 -8.00
N ASP A 391 1.26 22.31 -6.79
CA ASP A 391 2.63 21.85 -6.58
C ASP A 391 2.81 20.39 -6.99
N ASP A 392 1.79 19.55 -6.80
CA ASP A 392 1.80 18.16 -7.25
C ASP A 392 1.77 18.08 -8.77
N ILE A 393 0.97 18.93 -9.43
CA ILE A 393 0.93 19.01 -10.90
C ILE A 393 2.31 19.39 -11.44
N ARG A 394 2.98 20.38 -10.84
CA ARG A 394 4.33 20.80 -11.27
C ARG A 394 5.34 19.67 -11.09
N ALA A 395 5.30 18.97 -9.96
CA ALA A 395 6.19 17.85 -9.68
C ALA A 395 5.94 16.67 -10.62
N ALA A 396 4.69 16.26 -10.83
CA ALA A 396 4.33 15.19 -11.75
C ALA A 396 4.73 15.50 -13.19
N LYS A 397 4.53 16.75 -13.65
CA LYS A 397 5.01 17.19 -14.98
C LYS A 397 6.53 17.11 -15.09
N SER A 398 7.25 17.52 -14.04
CA SER A 398 8.71 17.46 -14.01
C SER A 398 9.20 16.01 -14.11
N ALA A 399 8.63 15.12 -13.30
CA ALA A 399 8.96 13.69 -13.32
C ALA A 399 8.68 13.05 -14.68
N ALA A 400 7.49 13.29 -15.26
CA ALA A 400 7.12 12.76 -16.57
C ALA A 400 8.02 13.26 -17.70
N LYS A 401 8.44 14.54 -17.66
CA LYS A 401 9.41 15.09 -18.62
C LYS A 401 10.78 14.44 -18.49
N SER A 402 11.26 14.25 -17.26
CA SER A 402 12.54 13.55 -17.00
C SER A 402 12.52 12.10 -17.47
N ALA A 403 11.36 11.45 -17.43
CA ALA A 403 11.16 10.09 -17.96
C ALA A 403 10.92 10.05 -19.48
N ASN A 404 10.92 11.20 -20.16
CA ASN A 404 10.59 11.35 -21.58
C ASN A 404 9.20 10.82 -21.97
N ASN A 405 8.23 10.97 -21.06
CA ASN A 405 6.85 10.57 -21.29
C ASN A 405 6.09 11.65 -22.07
N ARG A 406 5.08 11.24 -22.85
CA ARG A 406 4.04 12.18 -23.32
C ARG A 406 3.16 12.60 -22.15
N ILE A 407 2.71 13.85 -22.13
CA ILE A 407 1.95 14.38 -21.00
C ILE A 407 0.60 14.89 -21.47
N ILE A 408 -0.47 14.38 -20.84
CA ILE A 408 -1.82 14.92 -20.95
C ILE A 408 -2.23 15.44 -19.58
N GLU A 409 -2.78 16.64 -19.53
CA GLU A 409 -3.44 17.16 -18.34
C GLU A 409 -4.96 17.16 -18.52
N ILE A 410 -5.66 16.57 -17.55
CA ILE A 410 -7.13 16.47 -17.54
C ILE A 410 -7.68 16.92 -16.19
N ALA A 411 -8.96 17.29 -16.18
CA ALA A 411 -9.74 17.46 -14.96
C ALA A 411 -10.89 16.44 -14.90
N PRO A 412 -11.37 16.04 -13.71
CA PRO A 412 -12.37 14.98 -13.57
C PRO A 412 -13.66 15.21 -14.37
N TRP A 413 -14.15 16.44 -14.44
CA TRP A 413 -15.38 16.78 -15.15
C TRP A 413 -15.26 16.79 -16.68
N GLN A 414 -14.08 16.53 -17.24
CA GLN A 414 -13.86 16.58 -18.68
C GLN A 414 -14.29 15.27 -19.36
N THR A 415 -15.05 15.40 -20.45
CA THR A 415 -15.35 14.27 -21.32
C THR A 415 -14.13 13.91 -22.16
N LEU A 416 -13.72 12.65 -22.10
CA LEU A 416 -12.57 12.15 -22.84
C LEU A 416 -13.03 11.53 -24.17
N PRO A 417 -12.41 11.89 -25.31
CA PRO A 417 -12.71 11.24 -26.58
C PRO A 417 -12.24 9.79 -26.56
N ALA A 418 -12.99 8.89 -27.21
CA ALA A 418 -12.67 7.46 -27.22
C ALA A 418 -11.34 7.13 -27.93
N ASP A 419 -10.88 8.00 -28.83
CA ASP A 419 -9.63 7.87 -29.58
C ASP A 419 -8.48 8.74 -29.02
N LEU A 420 -8.62 9.25 -27.78
CA LEU A 420 -7.68 10.17 -27.13
C LEU A 420 -6.20 9.80 -27.36
N PHE A 421 -5.81 8.57 -27.03
CA PHE A 421 -4.42 8.14 -27.10
C PHE A 421 -3.91 8.01 -28.54
N ARG A 422 -4.79 7.62 -29.48
CA ARG A 422 -4.46 7.59 -30.91
C ARG A 422 -4.18 8.98 -31.44
N THR A 423 -5.04 9.96 -31.12
CA THR A 423 -4.86 11.36 -31.52
C THR A 423 -3.56 11.92 -30.97
N VAL A 424 -3.25 11.66 -29.70
CA VAL A 424 -2.02 12.13 -29.05
C VAL A 424 -0.78 11.42 -29.61
N GLY A 425 -0.84 10.12 -29.88
CA GLY A 425 0.26 9.37 -30.49
C GLY A 425 0.60 9.82 -31.92
N GLN A 426 -0.39 10.30 -32.67
CA GLN A 426 -0.22 10.82 -34.04
C GLN A 426 0.20 12.30 -34.09
N SER A 427 0.08 13.04 -33.00
CA SER A 427 0.48 14.44 -32.93
C SER A 427 2.00 14.58 -33.08
N ARG A 428 2.42 15.48 -33.99
CA ARG A 428 3.84 15.79 -34.26
C ARG A 428 4.49 16.66 -33.19
N ASP A 429 3.74 17.18 -32.23
CA ASP A 429 4.29 17.99 -31.14
C ASP A 429 4.99 17.10 -30.11
N ALA A 430 6.25 16.80 -30.41
CA ALA A 430 7.07 16.03 -29.51
C ALA A 430 7.47 16.86 -28.27
N GLY A 431 6.68 16.75 -27.21
CA GLY A 431 7.01 17.27 -25.87
C GLY A 431 6.07 18.35 -25.35
N SER A 432 4.98 18.67 -26.06
CA SER A 432 3.96 19.59 -25.55
C SER A 432 3.05 18.90 -24.53
N VAL A 433 2.69 19.62 -23.47
CA VAL A 433 1.63 19.22 -22.55
C VAL A 433 0.31 19.46 -23.26
N VAL A 434 -0.46 18.41 -23.52
CA VAL A 434 -1.81 18.55 -24.07
C VAL A 434 -2.76 18.86 -22.91
N VAL A 435 -3.17 20.12 -22.79
CA VAL A 435 -4.20 20.53 -21.83
C VAL A 435 -5.55 20.38 -22.51
N MET A 436 -6.38 19.45 -22.04
CA MET A 436 -7.72 19.28 -22.57
C MET A 436 -8.58 20.49 -22.19
N ALA A 437 -9.23 21.11 -23.16
CA ALA A 437 -10.14 22.23 -22.92
C ALA A 437 -11.52 21.71 -22.51
N GLY A 438 -12.08 22.26 -21.44
CA GLY A 438 -13.46 21.98 -21.00
C GLY A 438 -13.86 22.95 -19.89
N GLN A 439 -15.01 23.60 -20.03
CA GLN A 439 -15.59 24.45 -18.99
C GLN A 439 -16.37 23.59 -18.00
N ARG A 440 -16.24 23.89 -16.70
CA ARG A 440 -17.08 23.29 -15.66
C ARG A 440 -18.50 23.85 -15.86
N SER A 441 -19.44 22.99 -16.24
CA SER A 441 -20.84 23.37 -16.47
C SER A 441 -21.54 23.76 -15.18
#